data_AF-A0A7R9VZG2-F1
#
_entry.id   AF-A0A7R9VZG2-F1
#
_cell.length_a   1.000
_cell.length_b   1.000
_cell.length_c   1.000
_cell.angle_alpha   90.00
_cell.angle_beta   90.00
_cell.angle_gamma   90.00
#
_symmetry.space_group_name_H-M   'P 1'
#
loop_
_entity.id
_entity.type
_entity.pdbx_description
1 polymer ?
#
loop_
_entity_poly.entity_id
_entity_poly.type
_entity_poly.pdbx_seq_one_letter_code
_entity_poly.pdbx_strand_id
1 'polypeptide(L)'
;GVALFMGGGDSASSKKGDDDEKGGSTQVIGIFLLFISLCFDGGTGAYEDKLMSVHSVGPFDLMYNIQLGKTILAGVGLLVLNQVHVFLQMCQDMGFVLVALGLTGAIGQVFIFVTIAKFGALTCSIIGLARKVTTLVASIYFYGHELNEVQGTGLVIAVGSMVMNFWGKKGKGGGGHGHGGGGG
;
A
#
# COMPACT_ATOMS: atom_id res chain seq x y z
N GLY A 1 12.21 1.92 -12.85
CA GLY A 1 12.66 2.01 -11.47
C GLY A 1 12.52 0.67 -10.79
N VAL A 2 11.44 0.47 -10.02
CA VAL A 2 11.23 -0.75 -9.20
C VAL A 2 11.27 -2.05 -10.01
N ALA A 3 10.60 -2.13 -11.17
CA ALA A 3 10.66 -3.32 -12.02
C ALA A 3 12.08 -3.63 -12.53
N LEU A 4 12.89 -2.60 -12.79
CA LEU A 4 14.27 -2.72 -13.25
C LEU A 4 15.20 -3.14 -12.10
N PHE A 5 14.95 -2.61 -10.89
CA PHE A 5 15.60 -3.06 -9.66
C PHE A 5 15.31 -4.53 -9.34
N MET A 6 14.06 -4.96 -9.49
CA MET A 6 13.66 -6.37 -9.27
C MET A 6 14.18 -7.30 -10.36
N GLY A 7 14.14 -6.87 -11.63
CA GLY A 7 14.62 -7.67 -12.77
C GLY A 7 16.15 -7.77 -12.88
N GLY A 8 16.89 -6.85 -12.27
CA GLY A 8 18.36 -6.89 -12.21
C GLY A 8 18.93 -7.75 -11.08
N GLY A 9 18.09 -8.26 -10.18
CA GLY A 9 18.48 -9.29 -9.21
C GLY A 9 18.54 -10.61 -9.92
N ASP A 10 19.73 -10.97 -10.37
CA ASP A 10 19.96 -12.09 -11.28
C ASP A 10 19.24 -13.37 -10.85
N SER A 11 18.78 -14.07 -11.87
CA SER A 11 18.48 -15.50 -11.94
C SER A 11 19.66 -16.42 -11.52
N ALA A 12 20.61 -15.95 -10.71
CA ALA A 12 21.83 -16.63 -10.29
C ALA A 12 21.66 -17.43 -8.98
N SER A 13 20.49 -18.06 -8.77
CA SER A 13 20.29 -19.07 -7.72
C SER A 13 19.24 -20.13 -8.04
N SER A 14 18.59 -20.12 -9.21
CA SER A 14 17.72 -21.24 -9.58
C SER A 14 18.52 -22.23 -10.43
N LYS A 15 19.14 -23.18 -9.75
CA LYS A 15 19.66 -24.40 -10.35
C LYS A 15 18.52 -25.02 -11.16
N LYS A 16 18.64 -24.97 -12.48
CA LYS A 16 17.70 -25.48 -13.48
C LYS A 16 17.25 -26.90 -13.10
N GLY A 17 16.06 -26.99 -12.54
CA GLY A 17 15.33 -28.21 -12.21
C GLY A 17 14.08 -28.25 -13.07
N ASP A 18 13.78 -29.43 -13.58
CA ASP A 18 12.92 -29.78 -14.71
C ASP A 18 11.40 -29.54 -14.45
N ASP A 19 10.96 -28.29 -14.28
CA ASP A 19 9.54 -27.90 -14.03
C ASP A 19 9.12 -26.56 -14.73
N ASP A 20 9.65 -26.28 -15.93
CA ASP A 20 9.52 -24.97 -16.60
C ASP A 20 8.08 -24.57 -17.04
N GLU A 21 7.12 -25.50 -17.21
CA GLU A 21 5.76 -25.15 -17.66
C GLU A 21 4.81 -24.63 -16.55
N LYS A 22 4.99 -25.08 -15.29
CA LYS A 22 4.15 -24.62 -14.17
C LYS A 22 4.65 -23.33 -13.52
N GLY A 23 5.96 -23.06 -13.58
CA GLY A 23 6.57 -21.87 -13.01
C GLY A 23 6.16 -20.58 -13.72
N GLY A 24 6.20 -20.58 -15.07
CA GLY A 24 5.82 -19.42 -15.87
C GLY A 24 4.35 -19.04 -15.71
N SER A 25 3.43 -20.03 -15.77
CA SER A 25 1.99 -19.80 -15.61
C SER A 25 1.63 -19.26 -14.23
N THR A 26 2.27 -19.77 -13.16
CA THR A 26 2.05 -19.31 -11.78
C THR A 26 2.57 -17.89 -11.56
N GLN A 27 3.69 -17.53 -12.19
CA GLN A 27 4.23 -16.18 -12.15
C GLN A 27 3.34 -15.17 -12.88
N VAL A 28 2.83 -15.53 -14.06
CA VAL A 28 1.91 -14.67 -14.84
C VAL A 28 0.61 -14.43 -14.07
N ILE A 29 0.03 -15.47 -13.46
CA ILE A 29 -1.18 -15.27 -12.65
C ILE A 29 -0.90 -14.45 -11.40
N GLY A 30 0.28 -14.60 -10.77
CA GLY A 30 0.71 -13.75 -9.65
C GLY A 30 0.83 -12.27 -10.05
N ILE A 31 1.45 -11.98 -11.20
CA ILE A 31 1.55 -10.62 -11.76
C ILE A 31 0.17 -10.04 -12.04
N PHE A 32 -0.73 -10.83 -12.64
CA PHE A 32 -2.09 -10.41 -12.92
C PHE A 32 -2.89 -10.11 -11.64
N LEU A 33 -2.79 -10.97 -10.63
CA LEU A 33 -3.42 -10.77 -9.32
C LEU A 33 -2.86 -9.53 -8.61
N LEU A 34 -1.55 -9.26 -8.71
CA LEU A 34 -0.93 -8.04 -8.16
C LEU A 34 -1.44 -6.78 -8.87
N PHE A 35 -1.59 -6.83 -10.20
CA PHE A 35 -2.13 -5.70 -10.95
C PHE A 35 -3.55 -5.37 -10.52
N ILE A 36 -4.41 -6.39 -10.43
CA ILE A 36 -5.78 -6.23 -9.92
C ILE A 36 -5.77 -5.68 -8.50
N SER A 37 -4.95 -6.24 -7.61
CA SER A 37 -4.85 -5.80 -6.22
C SER A 37 -4.44 -4.33 -6.11
N LEU A 38 -3.47 -3.87 -6.92
CA LEU A 38 -3.02 -2.48 -6.92
C LEU A 38 -4.10 -1.52 -7.44
N CYS A 39 -4.88 -1.94 -8.44
CA CYS A 39 -6.03 -1.18 -8.93
C CYS A 39 -7.09 -0.99 -7.84
N PHE A 40 -7.42 -2.05 -7.10
CA PHE A 40 -8.35 -1.96 -5.97
C PHE A 40 -7.78 -1.15 -4.79
N ASP A 41 -6.50 -1.27 -4.48
CA ASP A 41 -5.84 -0.51 -3.41
C ASP A 41 -5.86 1.00 -3.70
N GLY A 42 -5.50 1.39 -4.93
CA GLY A 42 -5.55 2.79 -5.38
C GLY A 42 -6.97 3.33 -5.50
N GLY A 43 -7.90 2.53 -6.03
CA GLY A 43 -9.31 2.89 -6.15
C GLY A 43 -9.96 3.13 -4.80
N THR A 44 -9.74 2.22 -3.83
CA THR A 44 -10.33 2.30 -2.49
C THR A 44 -9.91 3.58 -1.77
N GLY A 45 -8.62 3.93 -1.81
CA GLY A 45 -8.15 5.19 -1.22
C GLY A 45 -8.82 6.41 -1.85
N ALA A 46 -9.03 6.43 -3.17
CA ALA A 46 -9.75 7.51 -3.83
C ALA A 46 -11.25 7.55 -3.49
N TYR A 47 -11.89 6.39 -3.30
CA TYR A 47 -13.27 6.31 -2.82
C TYR A 47 -13.40 6.81 -1.38
N GLU A 48 -12.47 6.45 -0.50
CA GLU A 48 -12.42 6.95 0.89
C GLU A 48 -12.31 8.49 0.92
N ASP A 49 -11.41 9.05 0.11
CA ASP A 49 -11.21 10.50 -0.03
C ASP A 49 -12.47 11.21 -0.55
N LYS A 50 -13.11 10.64 -1.59
CA LYS A 50 -14.39 11.15 -2.12
C LYS A 50 -15.48 11.11 -1.06
N LEU A 51 -15.60 10.01 -0.32
CA LEU A 51 -16.64 9.81 0.67
C LEU A 51 -16.50 10.79 1.84
N MET A 52 -15.26 11.08 2.26
CA MET A 52 -14.96 12.15 3.23
C MET A 52 -15.33 13.54 2.69
N SER A 53 -15.11 13.82 1.40
CA SER A 53 -15.40 15.13 0.81
C SER A 53 -16.89 15.41 0.56
N VAL A 54 -17.68 14.37 0.24
CA VAL A 54 -19.09 14.53 -0.18
C VAL A 54 -20.06 14.53 0.99
N HIS A 55 -19.81 13.74 2.04
CA HIS A 55 -20.79 13.54 3.10
C HIS A 55 -20.60 14.41 4.35
N SER A 56 -19.51 15.19 4.48
CA SER A 56 -19.20 15.95 5.73
C SER A 56 -19.36 15.11 7.02
N VAL A 57 -19.27 13.79 6.91
CA VAL A 57 -19.31 12.85 8.02
C VAL A 57 -17.94 12.89 8.69
N GLY A 58 -17.91 12.85 10.02
CA GLY A 58 -16.68 12.87 10.77
C GLY A 58 -15.71 11.78 10.29
N PRO A 59 -14.39 12.04 10.20
CA PRO A 59 -13.42 11.03 9.74
C PRO A 59 -13.49 9.74 10.56
N PHE A 60 -13.76 9.86 11.86
CA PHE A 60 -13.88 8.70 12.75
C PHE A 60 -15.15 7.88 12.51
N ASP A 61 -16.28 8.51 12.19
CA ASP A 61 -17.53 7.81 11.89
C ASP A 61 -17.42 7.04 10.57
N LEU A 62 -16.78 7.64 9.58
CA LEU A 62 -16.55 6.99 8.30
C LEU A 62 -15.55 5.82 8.43
N MET A 63 -14.46 6.01 9.19
CA MET A 63 -13.53 4.94 9.52
C MET A 63 -14.25 3.77 10.23
N TYR A 64 -15.11 4.07 11.20
CA TYR A 64 -15.88 3.05 11.92
C TYR A 64 -16.80 2.27 10.97
N ASN A 65 -17.57 2.96 10.12
CA ASN A 65 -18.50 2.32 9.18
C ASN A 65 -17.77 1.43 8.15
N ILE A 66 -16.63 1.88 7.62
CA ILE A 66 -15.82 1.08 6.69
C ILE A 66 -15.24 -0.16 7.38
N GLN A 67 -14.69 0.01 8.59
CA GLN A 67 -14.10 -1.10 9.34
C GLN A 67 -15.18 -2.11 9.78
N LEU A 68 -16.36 -1.63 10.18
CA LEU A 68 -17.50 -2.48 10.50
C LEU A 68 -17.98 -3.27 9.28
N GLY A 69 -18.09 -2.62 8.11
CA GLY A 69 -18.42 -3.30 6.86
C GLY A 69 -17.42 -4.40 6.50
N LYS A 70 -16.11 -4.14 6.69
CA LYS A 70 -15.04 -5.13 6.48
C LYS A 70 -15.15 -6.30 7.45
N THR A 71 -15.49 -6.04 8.71
CA THR A 71 -15.73 -7.09 9.72
C THR A 71 -16.95 -7.95 9.37
N ILE A 72 -18.05 -7.35 8.94
CA ILE A 72 -19.24 -8.11 8.50
C ILE A 72 -18.90 -8.99 7.29
N LEU A 73 -18.24 -8.42 6.27
CA LEU A 73 -17.86 -9.16 5.07
C LEU A 73 -16.93 -10.33 5.42
N ALA A 74 -15.94 -10.10 6.30
CA ALA A 74 -15.05 -11.16 6.79
C ALA A 74 -15.81 -12.25 7.56
N GLY A 75 -16.76 -11.86 8.42
CA GLY A 75 -17.61 -12.80 9.16
C GLY A 75 -18.49 -13.66 8.24
N VAL A 76 -19.12 -13.05 7.24
CA VAL A 76 -19.90 -13.78 6.22
C VAL A 76 -19.01 -14.73 5.42
N GLY A 77 -17.81 -14.27 4.99
CA GLY A 77 -16.86 -15.12 4.28
C GLY A 77 -16.43 -16.34 5.10
N LEU A 78 -16.21 -16.15 6.40
CA LEU A 78 -15.85 -17.21 7.33
C LEU A 78 -16.98 -18.25 7.49
N LEU A 79 -18.25 -17.80 7.51
CA LEU A 79 -19.42 -18.68 7.53
C LEU A 79 -19.58 -19.45 6.20
N VAL A 80 -19.49 -18.77 5.06
CA VAL A 80 -19.65 -19.37 3.73
C VAL A 80 -18.56 -20.43 3.45
N LEU A 81 -17.33 -20.18 3.89
CA LEU A 81 -16.22 -21.11 3.75
C LEU A 81 -16.19 -22.20 4.83
N ASN A 82 -17.10 -22.16 5.80
CA ASN A 82 -17.20 -23.09 6.93
C ASN A 82 -15.91 -23.21 7.78
N GLN A 83 -15.15 -22.12 7.91
CA GLN A 83 -13.85 -22.09 8.61
C GLN A 83 -13.95 -21.60 10.07
N VAL A 84 -15.17 -21.64 10.65
CA VAL A 84 -15.42 -21.14 12.02
C VAL A 84 -14.60 -21.87 13.06
N HIS A 85 -14.46 -23.18 12.92
CA HIS A 85 -13.70 -24.02 13.83
C HIS A 85 -12.21 -23.64 13.86
N VAL A 86 -11.61 -23.35 12.70
CA VAL A 86 -10.21 -22.91 12.59
C VAL A 86 -10.02 -21.55 13.27
N PHE A 87 -10.96 -20.62 13.07
CA PHE A 87 -10.90 -19.32 13.73
C PHE A 87 -10.97 -19.43 15.26
N LEU A 88 -11.85 -20.29 15.80
CA LEU A 88 -11.96 -20.53 17.24
C LEU A 88 -10.68 -21.12 17.81
N GLN A 89 -10.07 -22.07 17.11
CA GLN A 89 -8.78 -22.63 17.51
C GLN A 89 -7.67 -21.58 17.52
N MET A 90 -7.58 -20.73 16.48
CA MET A 90 -6.61 -19.62 16.47
C MET A 90 -6.83 -18.62 17.61
N CYS A 91 -8.09 -18.40 18.01
CA CYS A 91 -8.41 -17.51 19.13
C CYS A 91 -7.96 -18.10 20.47
N GLN A 92 -8.05 -19.42 20.65
CA GLN A 92 -7.58 -20.11 21.85
C GLN A 92 -6.04 -20.15 21.92
N ASP A 93 -5.39 -20.45 20.80
CA ASP A 93 -3.93 -20.62 20.78
C ASP A 93 -3.20 -19.27 20.81
N MET A 94 -3.73 -18.24 20.13
CA MET A 94 -3.04 -16.97 19.85
C MET A 94 -3.87 -15.72 20.19
N GLY A 95 -4.90 -15.84 21.03
CA GLY A 95 -5.85 -14.75 21.33
C GLY A 95 -5.18 -13.44 21.77
N PHE A 96 -4.16 -13.50 22.62
CA PHE A 96 -3.42 -12.31 23.05
C PHE A 96 -2.73 -11.60 21.87
N VAL A 97 -2.07 -12.36 20.98
CA VAL A 97 -1.40 -11.82 19.80
C VAL A 97 -2.41 -11.22 18.83
N LEU A 98 -3.57 -11.87 18.64
CA LEU A 98 -4.65 -11.36 17.79
C LEU A 98 -5.20 -10.02 18.31
N VAL A 99 -5.39 -9.89 19.63
CA VAL A 99 -5.81 -8.62 20.24
C VAL A 99 -4.74 -7.55 20.08
N ALA A 100 -3.46 -7.87 20.32
CA ALA A 100 -2.36 -6.93 20.13
C ALA A 100 -2.22 -6.45 18.68
N LEU A 101 -2.37 -7.36 17.71
CA LEU A 101 -2.41 -7.05 16.28
C LEU A 101 -3.62 -6.19 15.92
N GLY A 102 -4.80 -6.51 16.45
CA GLY A 102 -6.02 -5.74 16.24
C GLY A 102 -5.91 -4.31 16.78
N LEU A 103 -5.38 -4.14 17.99
CA LEU A 103 -5.22 -2.83 18.63
C LEU A 103 -4.16 -1.98 17.93
N THR A 104 -3.00 -2.57 17.61
CA THR A 104 -1.95 -1.91 16.83
C THR A 104 -2.46 -1.53 15.44
N GLY A 105 -3.23 -2.43 14.82
CA GLY A 105 -3.89 -2.20 13.53
C GLY A 105 -4.88 -1.04 13.60
N ALA A 106 -5.72 -0.99 14.63
CA ALA A 106 -6.69 0.09 14.83
C ALA A 106 -6.00 1.46 14.99
N ILE A 107 -4.93 1.53 15.79
CA ILE A 107 -4.13 2.75 15.94
C ILE A 107 -3.53 3.17 14.58
N GLY A 108 -2.98 2.22 13.82
CA GLY A 108 -2.48 2.48 12.47
C GLY A 108 -3.55 3.01 11.52
N GLN A 109 -4.75 2.42 11.54
CA GLN A 109 -5.87 2.84 10.72
C GLN A 109 -6.33 4.27 11.06
N VAL A 110 -6.37 4.65 12.34
CA VAL A 110 -6.66 6.04 12.74
C VAL A 110 -5.67 7.01 12.11
N PHE A 111 -4.37 6.69 12.13
CA PHE A 111 -3.35 7.56 11.53
C PHE A 111 -3.53 7.69 10.02
N ILE A 112 -3.84 6.59 9.33
CA ILE A 112 -4.13 6.60 7.89
C ILE A 112 -5.35 7.48 7.61
N PHE A 113 -6.45 7.26 8.32
CA PHE A 113 -7.70 7.99 8.08
C PHE A 113 -7.58 9.49 8.36
N VAL A 114 -6.89 9.87 9.44
CA VAL A 114 -6.57 11.27 9.75
C VAL A 114 -5.68 11.88 8.66
N THR A 115 -4.70 11.13 8.15
CA THR A 115 -3.82 11.60 7.07
C THR A 115 -4.61 11.83 5.79
N ILE A 116 -5.53 10.93 5.43
CA ILE A 116 -6.39 11.10 4.26
C ILE A 116 -7.31 12.31 4.47
N ALA A 117 -7.97 12.44 5.62
CA ALA A 117 -8.85 13.58 5.90
C ALA A 117 -8.13 14.94 5.85
N LYS A 118 -6.84 15.00 6.20
CA LYS A 118 -6.04 16.23 6.23
C LYS A 118 -5.32 16.55 4.93
N PHE A 119 -4.83 15.53 4.23
CA PHE A 119 -3.91 15.70 3.09
C PHE A 119 -4.37 14.97 1.80
N GLY A 120 -5.53 14.32 1.83
CA GLY A 120 -6.07 13.49 0.76
C GLY A 120 -5.37 12.14 0.64
N ALA A 121 -6.02 11.22 -0.07
CA ALA A 121 -5.54 9.84 -0.19
C ALA A 121 -4.21 9.74 -0.94
N LEU A 122 -4.01 10.61 -1.95
CA LEU A 122 -2.77 10.66 -2.72
C LEU A 122 -1.55 10.95 -1.84
N THR A 123 -1.66 11.83 -0.84
CA THR A 123 -0.52 12.13 0.05
C THR A 123 -0.23 10.96 0.98
N CYS A 124 -1.28 10.31 1.50
CA CYS A 124 -1.13 9.11 2.32
C CYS A 124 -0.37 8.00 1.59
N SER A 125 -0.73 7.73 0.33
CA SER A 125 -0.03 6.75 -0.51
C SER A 125 1.45 7.12 -0.73
N ILE A 126 1.76 8.40 -0.97
CA ILE A 126 3.15 8.87 -1.14
C ILE A 126 3.96 8.70 0.16
N ILE A 127 3.39 9.04 1.32
CA ILE A 127 4.05 8.86 2.63
C ILE A 127 4.35 7.38 2.89
N GLY A 128 3.38 6.50 2.62
CA GLY A 128 3.55 5.06 2.76
C GLY A 128 4.65 4.52 1.84
N LEU A 129 4.71 5.00 0.60
CA LEU A 129 5.75 4.63 -0.35
C LEU A 129 7.13 5.13 0.11
N ALA A 130 7.24 6.38 0.57
CA ALA A 130 8.48 6.95 1.10
C ALA A 130 9.03 6.10 2.23
N ARG A 131 8.19 5.74 3.21
CA ARG A 131 8.58 4.84 4.31
C ARG A 131 9.12 3.51 3.80
N LYS A 132 8.41 2.84 2.87
CA LYS A 132 8.83 1.56 2.29
C LYS A 132 10.19 1.67 1.60
N VAL A 133 10.40 2.73 0.82
CA VAL A 133 11.66 2.96 0.09
C VAL A 133 12.80 3.33 1.05
N THR A 134 12.55 4.14 2.08
CA THR A 134 13.56 4.46 3.09
C THR A 134 14.04 3.20 3.81
N THR A 135 13.12 2.31 4.21
CA THR A 135 13.50 1.02 4.82
C THR A 135 14.30 0.15 3.85
N LEU A 136 13.95 0.15 2.56
CA LEU A 136 14.70 -0.58 1.54
C LEU A 136 16.13 -0.05 1.38
N VAL A 137 16.31 1.28 1.27
CA VAL A 137 17.63 1.90 1.16
C VAL A 137 18.46 1.68 2.42
N ALA A 138 17.85 1.85 3.59
CA ALA A 138 18.51 1.58 4.86
C ALA A 138 18.95 0.11 4.97
N SER A 139 18.10 -0.83 4.54
CA SER A 139 18.44 -2.25 4.51
C SER A 139 19.67 -2.53 3.65
N ILE A 140 19.71 -1.99 2.42
CA ILE A 140 20.87 -2.16 1.52
C ILE A 140 22.15 -1.60 2.15
N TYR A 141 22.06 -0.42 2.78
CA TYR A 141 23.19 0.22 3.44
C TYR A 141 23.72 -0.56 4.65
N PHE A 142 22.82 -1.00 5.54
CA PHE A 142 23.22 -1.70 6.77
C PHE A 142 23.63 -3.17 6.54
N TYR A 143 22.96 -3.87 5.63
CA TYR A 143 23.24 -5.29 5.35
C TYR A 143 24.30 -5.50 4.26
N GLY A 144 24.84 -4.42 3.67
CA GLY A 144 25.96 -4.49 2.71
C GLY A 144 25.65 -5.32 1.47
N HIS A 145 24.41 -5.24 0.96
CA HIS A 145 24.02 -6.00 -0.23
C HIS A 145 24.75 -5.47 -1.47
N GLU A 146 25.58 -6.31 -2.11
CA GLU A 146 26.23 -5.96 -3.36
C GLU A 146 25.18 -5.90 -4.47
N LEU A 147 24.83 -4.68 -4.89
CA LEU A 147 23.87 -4.45 -5.95
C LEU A 147 24.56 -4.58 -7.31
N ASN A 148 23.96 -5.36 -8.23
CA ASN A 148 24.32 -5.34 -9.64
C ASN A 148 24.09 -3.92 -10.23
N GLU A 149 24.82 -3.52 -11.26
CA GLU A 149 24.71 -2.21 -11.92
C GLU A 149 23.27 -1.92 -12.39
N VAL A 150 22.55 -2.95 -12.84
CA VAL A 150 21.12 -2.87 -13.22
C VAL A 150 20.24 -2.59 -12.00
N GLN A 151 20.54 -3.19 -10.84
CA GLN A 151 19.80 -2.90 -9.60
C GLN A 151 20.12 -1.49 -9.10
N GLY A 152 21.39 -1.08 -9.11
CA GLY A 152 21.80 0.26 -8.70
C GLY A 152 21.09 1.35 -9.51
N THR A 153 21.08 1.22 -10.84
CA THR A 153 20.37 2.16 -11.73
C THR A 153 18.85 2.12 -11.53
N GLY A 154 18.26 0.92 -11.37
CA GLY A 154 16.84 0.74 -11.07
C GLY A 154 16.41 1.42 -9.76
N LEU A 155 17.26 1.33 -8.72
CA LEU A 155 17.06 1.96 -7.42
C LEU A 155 17.12 3.49 -7.53
N VAL A 156 18.13 4.03 -8.22
CA VAL A 156 18.27 5.49 -8.42
C VAL A 156 17.06 6.06 -9.16
N ILE A 157 16.58 5.39 -10.22
CA ILE A 157 15.38 5.81 -10.95
C ILE A 157 14.14 5.76 -10.04
N ALA A 158 13.99 4.70 -9.23
CA ALA A 158 12.86 4.56 -8.33
C ALA A 158 12.82 5.67 -7.27
N VAL A 159 13.93 5.87 -6.55
CA VAL A 159 14.05 6.92 -5.53
C VAL A 159 13.92 8.31 -6.16
N GLY A 160 14.59 8.56 -7.29
CA GLY A 160 14.52 9.83 -8.01
C GLY A 160 13.10 10.19 -8.46
N SER A 161 12.36 9.22 -9.01
CA SER A 161 10.96 9.43 -9.43
C SER A 161 10.03 9.77 -8.27
N MET A 162 10.24 9.16 -7.09
CA MET A 162 9.49 9.48 -5.88
C MET A 162 9.79 10.89 -5.40
N VAL A 163 11.08 11.24 -5.34
CA VAL A 163 11.54 12.55 -4.88
C VAL A 163 11.01 13.66 -5.80
N MET A 164 11.00 13.43 -7.12
CA MET A 164 10.35 14.34 -8.09
C MET A 164 8.84 14.44 -7.86
N ASN A 165 8.15 13.33 -7.57
CA ASN A 165 6.72 13.35 -7.27
C ASN A 165 6.40 14.17 -6.01
N PHE A 166 7.24 14.04 -4.98
CA PHE A 166 7.13 14.82 -3.74
C PHE A 166 7.39 16.32 -3.97
N TRP A 167 8.44 16.67 -4.71
CA TRP A 167 8.74 18.07 -5.05
C TRP A 167 7.71 18.71 -5.97
N GLY A 168 7.21 17.97 -6.98
CA GLY A 168 6.15 18.45 -7.86
C GLY A 168 4.85 18.73 -7.12
N LYS A 169 4.56 17.98 -6.05
CA LYS A 169 3.40 18.24 -5.19
C LYS A 169 3.60 19.47 -4.29
N LYS A 170 4.83 19.71 -3.80
CA LYS A 170 5.20 20.94 -3.07
C LYS A 170 5.08 22.19 -3.96
N GLY A 171 5.41 22.08 -5.25
CA GLY A 171 5.29 23.18 -6.22
C GLY A 171 3.84 23.52 -6.63
N LYS A 172 2.94 22.54 -6.63
CA LYS A 172 1.50 22.76 -6.92
C LYS A 172 0.69 23.30 -5.74
N GLY A 173 1.26 23.35 -4.53
CA GLY A 173 0.62 23.93 -3.35
C GLY A 173 0.92 25.41 -3.10
N GLY A 174 1.63 26.09 -4.01
CA GLY A 174 2.16 27.44 -3.80
C GLY A 174 1.75 28.52 -4.82
N GLY A 175 0.73 28.29 -5.66
CA GLY A 175 0.32 29.27 -6.66
C GLY A 175 -1.19 29.35 -6.84
N GLY A 176 -1.81 30.43 -6.34
CA GLY A 176 -3.14 30.84 -6.79
C GLY A 176 -4.13 31.41 -5.76
N HIS A 177 -3.70 32.23 -4.79
CA HIS A 177 -4.58 33.23 -4.17
C HIS A 177 -4.17 34.59 -4.75
N GLY A 178 -5.00 35.22 -5.59
CA GLY A 178 -4.76 36.60 -6.04
C GLY A 178 -5.24 36.97 -7.45
N HIS A 179 -6.41 37.61 -7.48
CA HIS A 179 -6.82 38.78 -8.28
C HIS A 179 -7.31 38.68 -9.74
N GLY A 180 -8.45 39.36 -9.95
CA GLY A 180 -9.07 39.79 -11.21
C GLY A 180 -10.60 39.65 -11.11
N GLY A 181 -11.43 40.65 -10.83
CA GLY A 181 -11.26 42.10 -11.01
C GLY A 181 -11.61 42.52 -12.43
N GLY A 182 -12.91 42.70 -12.73
CA GLY A 182 -13.41 43.64 -13.73
C GLY A 182 -14.05 43.07 -15.01
N GLY A 183 -15.29 43.49 -15.26
CA GLY A 183 -15.74 43.89 -16.60
C GLY A 183 -16.84 43.05 -17.24
N GLY A 184 -18.08 43.53 -17.17
CA GLY A 184 -19.25 43.04 -17.88
C GLY A 184 -20.53 43.55 -17.25
#